data_AF-W2MLH8-F1
#
_entry.id   AF-W2MLH8-F1
#
_cell.length_a   1.000
_cell.length_b   1.000
_cell.length_c   1.000
_cell.angle_alpha   90.00
_cell.angle_beta   90.00
_cell.angle_gamma   90.00
#
_symmetry.space_group_name_H-M   'P 1'
#
loop_
_entity.id
_entity.type
_entity.pdbx_description
1 polymer ?
#
loop_
_entity_poly.entity_id
_entity_poly.type
_entity_poly.pdbx_seq_one_letter_code
_entity_poly.pdbx_strand_id
1 'polypeptide(L)'
;MADADRAQLNALTIVLGRCTGFQFLMCFFHVIKNIQKAIKAFPSVVPASLIRDVYDLHFSRSEMEFNGLRDRFLLQWMQNPFLVGFVHYMRDQRLYGPFSKWQRYLTPSSFAATNNPSDTFR
;
A
#
# COMPACT_ATOMS: atom_id res chain seq x y z
N MET A 1 1.20 -12.61 3.38
CA MET A 1 1.19 -11.14 3.56
C MET A 1 1.98 -10.82 4.82
N ALA A 2 2.84 -9.80 4.79
CA ALA A 2 3.72 -9.45 5.92
C ALA A 2 3.75 -7.93 6.17
N ASP A 3 4.46 -7.50 7.22
CA ASP A 3 4.75 -6.08 7.46
C ASP A 3 5.90 -5.59 6.56
N ALA A 4 6.27 -4.31 6.72
CA ALA A 4 7.31 -3.67 5.91
C ALA A 4 8.70 -3.96 6.50
N ASP A 5 8.99 -5.22 6.79
CA ASP A 5 10.28 -5.65 7.34
C ASP A 5 11.23 -6.12 6.23
N ARG A 6 12.40 -5.47 6.18
CA ARG A 6 13.39 -5.73 5.13
C ARG A 6 14.11 -7.06 5.33
N ALA A 7 14.29 -7.52 6.57
CA ALA A 7 14.92 -8.80 6.85
C ALA A 7 14.02 -9.95 6.39
N GLN A 8 12.71 -9.87 6.66
CA GLN A 8 11.71 -10.83 6.17
C GLN A 8 11.64 -10.84 4.65
N LEU A 9 11.56 -9.67 4.01
CA LEU A 9 11.56 -9.57 2.55
C LEU A 9 12.80 -10.23 1.94
N ASN A 10 13.99 -9.90 2.47
CA ASN A 10 15.25 -10.47 1.99
C ASN A 10 15.30 -11.99 2.19
N ALA A 11 14.98 -12.47 3.39
CA ALA A 11 15.00 -13.89 3.71
C ALA A 11 14.04 -14.70 2.80
N LEU A 12 12.81 -14.23 2.63
CA LEU A 12 11.84 -14.89 1.76
C LEU A 12 12.24 -14.82 0.29
N THR A 13 12.84 -13.70 -0.15
CA THR A 13 13.37 -13.58 -1.52
C THR A 13 14.53 -14.55 -1.77
N ILE A 14 15.43 -14.73 -0.79
CA ILE A 14 16.55 -15.68 -0.90
C ILE A 14 16.04 -17.11 -1.02
N VAL A 15 15.06 -17.49 -0.18
CA VAL A 15 14.58 -18.88 -0.10
C VAL A 15 13.58 -19.21 -1.20
N LEU A 16 12.65 -18.30 -1.50
CA LEU A 16 11.49 -18.54 -2.37
C LEU A 16 11.52 -17.76 -3.68
N GLY A 17 12.48 -16.84 -3.89
CA GLY A 17 12.50 -15.99 -5.09
C GLY A 17 12.68 -16.74 -6.40
N ARG A 18 13.13 -18.00 -6.37
CA ARG A 18 13.23 -18.89 -7.53
C ARG A 18 11.96 -19.72 -7.78
N CYS A 19 11.02 -19.72 -6.84
CA CYS A 19 9.76 -20.45 -6.98
C CYS A 19 8.83 -19.70 -7.94
N THR A 20 8.29 -20.40 -8.93
CA THR A 20 7.31 -19.84 -9.86
C THR A 20 6.07 -19.36 -9.10
N GLY A 21 5.66 -18.13 -9.38
CA GLY A 21 4.49 -17.52 -8.72
C GLY A 21 4.74 -16.98 -7.30
N PHE A 22 5.96 -17.03 -6.76
CA PHE A 22 6.26 -16.36 -5.50
C PHE A 22 6.15 -14.84 -5.66
N GLN A 23 5.32 -14.23 -4.83
CA GLN A 23 5.21 -12.78 -4.72
C GLN A 23 5.03 -12.39 -3.26
N PHE A 24 5.96 -11.56 -2.76
CA PHE A 24 5.80 -10.93 -1.47
C PHE A 24 4.72 -9.85 -1.54
N LEU A 25 3.68 -10.01 -0.73
CA LEU A 25 2.59 -9.05 -0.59
C LEU A 25 2.63 -8.38 0.78
N MET A 26 2.53 -7.07 0.78
CA MET A 26 2.36 -6.23 1.94
C MET A 26 0.93 -6.32 2.48
N CYS A 27 0.83 -6.51 3.78
CA CYS A 27 -0.43 -6.48 4.51
C CYS A 27 -1.01 -5.06 4.49
N PHE A 28 -2.19 -4.88 3.85
CA PHE A 28 -2.82 -3.56 3.75
C PHE A 28 -3.12 -2.90 5.12
N PHE A 29 -3.46 -3.68 6.15
CA PHE A 29 -3.60 -3.16 7.50
C PHE A 29 -2.31 -2.47 7.99
N HIS A 30 -1.14 -3.07 7.74
CA HIS A 30 0.15 -2.46 8.09
C HIS A 30 0.44 -1.21 7.25
N VAL A 31 0.00 -1.17 5.99
CA VAL A 31 0.09 0.03 5.14
C VAL A 31 -0.69 1.17 5.78
N ILE A 32 -1.98 0.97 6.12
CA ILE A 32 -2.81 1.99 6.76
C ILE A 32 -2.24 2.40 8.12
N LYS A 33 -1.82 1.45 8.98
CA LYS A 33 -1.20 1.75 10.27
C LYS A 33 0.05 2.63 10.13
N ASN A 34 0.89 2.37 9.12
CA ASN A 34 2.08 3.17 8.87
C ASN A 34 1.75 4.56 8.30
N ILE A 35 0.74 4.65 7.44
CA ILE A 35 0.27 5.93 6.89
C ILE A 35 -0.35 6.79 8.00
N GLN A 36 -1.18 6.21 8.87
CA GLN A 36 -1.74 6.90 10.04
C GLN A 36 -0.66 7.46 10.97
N LYS A 37 0.45 6.74 11.16
CA LYS A 37 1.62 7.26 11.90
C LYS A 37 2.27 8.43 11.17
N ALA A 38 2.45 8.34 9.86
CA ALA A 38 3.08 9.39 9.05
C ALA A 38 2.24 10.68 8.99
N ILE A 39 0.91 10.57 9.04
CA ILE A 39 -0.01 11.72 8.96
C ILE A 39 -0.46 12.25 10.32
N LYS A 40 0.00 11.65 11.44
CA LYS A 40 -0.45 12.00 12.80
C LYS A 40 -0.23 13.48 13.15
N ALA A 41 0.76 14.12 12.54
CA ALA A 41 1.10 15.53 12.78
C ALA A 41 0.29 16.52 11.92
N PHE A 42 -0.54 16.06 10.97
CA PHE A 42 -1.30 16.94 10.09
C PHE A 42 -2.65 17.37 10.70
N PRO A 43 -3.21 18.54 10.29
CA PRO A 43 -4.54 18.98 10.70
C PRO A 43 -5.62 17.97 10.32
N SER A 44 -6.62 17.73 11.19
CA SER A 44 -7.58 16.60 11.11
C SER A 44 -8.29 16.36 9.78
N VAL A 45 -8.51 17.39 8.96
CA VAL A 45 -9.18 17.28 7.65
C VAL A 45 -8.29 16.64 6.58
N VAL A 46 -6.97 16.88 6.63
CA VAL A 46 -6.00 16.39 5.65
C VAL A 46 -5.76 14.87 5.75
N PRO A 47 -5.69 14.25 6.95
CA PRO A 47 -5.61 12.81 7.11
C PRO A 47 -6.78 12.03 6.48
N ALA A 48 -8.02 12.54 6.57
CA ALA A 48 -9.19 11.79 6.12
C ALA A 48 -9.21 11.60 4.60
N SER A 49 -8.89 12.65 3.83
CA SER A 49 -8.81 12.55 2.37
C SER A 49 -7.66 11.65 1.93
N LEU A 50 -6.48 11.78 2.54
CA LEU A 50 -5.33 10.92 2.23
C LEU A 50 -5.62 9.44 2.48
N ILE A 51 -6.29 9.12 3.57
CA ILE A 51 -6.66 7.73 3.87
C ILE A 51 -7.64 7.20 2.83
N ARG A 52 -8.66 7.97 2.45
CA ARG A 52 -9.59 7.57 1.39
C ARG A 52 -8.88 7.31 0.06
N ASP A 53 -7.99 8.21 -0.36
CA ASP A 53 -7.23 8.06 -1.61
C ASP A 53 -6.38 6.76 -1.58
N VAL A 54 -5.83 6.40 -0.43
CA VAL A 54 -5.10 5.14 -0.23
C VAL A 54 -6.01 3.92 -0.30
N TYR A 55 -7.25 4.00 0.21
CA TYR A 55 -8.25 2.95 0.02
C TYR A 55 -8.62 2.77 -1.46
N ASP A 56 -8.79 3.86 -2.21
CA ASP A 56 -9.06 3.81 -3.65
C ASP A 56 -7.91 3.11 -4.40
N LEU A 57 -6.66 3.41 -4.03
CA LEU A 57 -5.48 2.71 -4.56
C LEU A 57 -5.46 1.21 -4.19
N HIS A 58 -5.89 0.83 -2.99
CA HIS A 58 -5.92 -0.57 -2.58
C HIS A 58 -6.98 -1.35 -3.36
N PHE A 59 -8.15 -0.75 -3.56
CA PHE A 59 -9.31 -1.37 -4.18
C PHE A 59 -9.37 -1.26 -5.71
N SER A 60 -8.34 -0.71 -6.34
CA SER A 60 -8.21 -0.75 -7.80
C SER A 60 -8.34 -2.18 -8.31
N ARG A 61 -9.00 -2.36 -9.46
CA ARG A 61 -9.32 -3.66 -10.05
C ARG A 61 -8.24 -4.15 -11.00
N SER A 62 -7.33 -3.27 -11.42
CA SER A 62 -6.22 -3.59 -12.31
C SER A 62 -5.01 -2.72 -12.05
N GLU A 63 -3.86 -3.15 -12.57
CA GLU A 63 -2.64 -2.34 -12.58
C GLU A 63 -2.82 -1.03 -13.37
N MET A 64 -3.59 -1.05 -14.46
CA MET A 64 -3.88 0.15 -15.25
C MET A 64 -4.66 1.19 -14.43
N GLU A 65 -5.72 0.75 -13.74
CA GLU A 65 -6.50 1.62 -12.85
C GLU A 65 -5.64 2.14 -11.69
N PHE A 66 -4.83 1.28 -11.09
CA PHE A 66 -3.90 1.65 -10.04
C PHE A 66 -2.92 2.74 -10.49
N ASN A 67 -2.29 2.57 -11.65
CA ASN A 67 -1.33 3.53 -12.18
C ASN A 67 -2.00 4.89 -12.44
N GLY A 68 -3.21 4.89 -13.02
CA GLY A 68 -3.98 6.13 -13.23
C GLY A 68 -4.33 6.85 -11.92
N LEU A 69 -4.81 6.11 -10.91
CA LEU A 69 -5.10 6.66 -9.59
C LEU A 69 -3.84 7.20 -8.90
N ARG A 70 -2.75 6.43 -8.96
CA ARG A 70 -1.46 6.79 -8.36
C ARG A 70 -0.94 8.10 -8.91
N ASP A 71 -0.89 8.24 -10.22
CA ASP A 71 -0.30 9.40 -10.87
C ASP A 71 -1.17 10.65 -10.60
N ARG A 72 -2.49 10.50 -10.64
CA ARG A 72 -3.44 11.55 -10.25
C ARG A 72 -3.26 11.98 -8.79
N PHE A 73 -3.23 11.04 -7.84
CA PHE A 73 -3.11 11.36 -6.41
C PHE A 73 -1.76 11.97 -6.06
N LEU A 74 -0.66 11.48 -6.64
CA LEU A 74 0.66 12.09 -6.45
C LEU A 74 0.68 13.56 -6.90
N LEU A 75 0.08 13.87 -8.05
CA LEU A 75 -0.06 15.26 -8.52
C LEU A 75 -0.93 16.10 -7.58
N GLN A 76 -2.08 15.56 -7.16
CA GLN A 76 -2.99 16.27 -6.24
C GLN A 76 -2.35 16.55 -4.88
N TRP A 77 -1.66 15.57 -4.29
CA TRP A 77 -1.00 15.75 -2.99
C TRP A 77 0.15 16.75 -3.06
N MET A 78 0.88 16.81 -4.17
CA MET A 78 1.96 17.79 -4.39
C MET A 78 1.46 19.24 -4.48
N GLN A 79 0.17 19.47 -4.74
CA GLN A 79 -0.41 20.83 -4.72
C GLN A 79 -0.45 21.42 -3.30
N ASN A 80 -0.33 20.59 -2.26
CA ASN A 80 -0.28 21.04 -0.87
C ASN A 80 1.17 21.00 -0.36
N PRO A 81 1.81 22.16 -0.09
CA PRO A 81 3.18 22.22 0.40
C PRO A 81 3.41 21.45 1.70
N PHE A 82 2.40 21.33 2.57
CA PHE A 82 2.51 20.58 3.82
C PHE A 82 2.64 19.06 3.60
N LEU A 83 2.25 18.56 2.43
CA LEU A 83 2.26 17.14 2.11
C LEU A 83 3.51 16.68 1.38
N VAL A 84 4.41 17.58 0.95
CA VAL A 84 5.58 17.20 0.12
C VAL A 84 6.39 16.07 0.74
N GLY A 85 6.70 16.14 2.04
CA GLY A 85 7.40 15.07 2.76
C GLY A 85 6.62 13.75 2.79
N PHE A 86 5.29 13.82 2.95
CA PHE A 86 4.41 12.66 2.87
C PHE A 86 4.39 12.05 1.46
N VAL A 87 4.36 12.88 0.42
CA VAL A 87 4.39 12.40 -0.98
C VAL A 87 5.69 11.68 -1.28
N HIS A 88 6.84 12.22 -0.86
CA HIS A 88 8.13 11.52 -0.99
C HIS A 88 8.12 10.17 -0.28
N TYR A 89 7.66 10.13 0.98
CA TYR A 89 7.50 8.87 1.72
C TYR A 89 6.61 7.87 0.96
N MET A 90 5.43 8.29 0.49
CA MET A 90 4.51 7.42 -0.23
C MET A 90 5.11 6.92 -1.54
N ARG A 91 5.70 7.81 -2.33
CA ARG A 91 6.35 7.47 -3.60
C ARG A 91 7.43 6.41 -3.39
N ASP A 92 8.36 6.67 -2.49
CA ASP A 92 9.59 5.89 -2.36
C ASP A 92 9.37 4.57 -1.64
N GLN A 93 8.43 4.53 -0.69
CA GLN A 93 8.23 3.35 0.17
C GLN A 93 6.99 2.53 -0.17
N ARG A 94 5.93 3.17 -0.69
CA ARG A 94 4.60 2.54 -0.82
C ARG A 94 4.09 2.45 -2.24
N LEU A 95 4.60 3.23 -3.19
CA LEU A 95 4.08 3.24 -4.57
C LEU A 95 5.07 2.71 -5.59
N TYR A 96 6.37 2.98 -5.41
CA TYR A 96 7.44 2.48 -6.28
C TYR A 96 8.48 1.62 -5.54
N GLY A 97 8.45 1.63 -4.20
CA GLY A 97 9.40 0.92 -3.37
C GLY A 97 9.23 -0.61 -3.32
N PRO A 98 10.11 -1.30 -2.59
CA PRO A 98 10.04 -2.76 -2.41
C PRO A 98 8.77 -3.23 -1.68
N PHE A 99 8.11 -2.33 -0.94
CA PHE A 99 6.88 -2.58 -0.20
C PHE A 99 5.64 -2.00 -0.90
N SER A 100 5.67 -1.92 -2.24
CA SER A 100 4.60 -1.35 -3.05
C SER A 100 3.46 -2.31 -3.36
N LYS A 101 3.65 -3.62 -3.15
CA LYS A 101 2.67 -4.65 -3.50
C LYS A 101 1.64 -4.87 -2.38
N TRP A 102 0.61 -4.05 -2.33
CA TRP A 102 -0.49 -4.14 -1.34
C TRP A 102 -1.88 -3.97 -1.97
N GLN A 103 -1.97 -3.98 -3.29
CA GLN A 103 -3.21 -3.81 -4.03
C GLN A 103 -4.01 -5.10 -4.05
N ARG A 104 -5.35 -4.98 -3.99
CA ARG A 104 -6.26 -6.12 -3.95
C ARG A 104 -6.13 -7.01 -5.18
N TYR A 105 -5.97 -6.42 -6.37
CA TYR A 105 -5.85 -7.16 -7.63
C TYR A 105 -4.59 -8.05 -7.72
N LEU A 106 -3.60 -7.86 -6.85
CA LEU A 106 -2.42 -8.73 -6.76
C LEU A 106 -2.67 -9.99 -5.94
N THR A 107 -3.78 -10.06 -5.20
CA THR A 107 -4.14 -11.24 -4.41
C THR A 107 -4.96 -12.19 -5.29
N PRO A 108 -4.51 -13.44 -5.52
CA PRO A 108 -5.30 -14.39 -6.28
C PRO A 108 -6.66 -14.65 -5.62
N SER A 109 -7.69 -14.94 -6.41
CA SER A 109 -9.09 -15.09 -5.94
C SER A 109 -9.31 -16.16 -4.88
N SER A 110 -8.39 -17.12 -4.74
CA SER A 110 -8.41 -18.19 -3.73
C SER A 110 -7.72 -17.83 -2.41
N PHE A 111 -7.16 -16.63 -2.29
CA PHE A 111 -6.50 -16.15 -1.07
C PHE A 111 -7.31 -15.02 -0.44
N ALA A 112 -7.22 -14.90 0.89
CA ALA A 112 -7.88 -13.83 1.62
C ALA A 112 -7.42 -12.46 1.08
N ALA A 113 -8.33 -11.78 0.37
CA ALA A 113 -8.10 -10.47 -0.23
C ALA A 113 -8.10 -9.33 0.80
N THR A 114 -8.64 -9.58 2.00
CA THR A 114 -8.63 -8.65 3.12
C THR A 114 -8.09 -9.39 4.35
N ASN A 115 -7.19 -8.70 5.07
CA ASN A 115 -6.67 -9.10 6.39
C ASN A 115 -7.55 -8.55 7.53
N ASN A 116 -8.78 -8.15 7.19
CA ASN A 116 -9.78 -7.76 8.15
C ASN A 116 -10.34 -9.05 8.77
N PRO A 117 -10.15 -9.31 10.09
CA PRO A 117 -10.63 -10.54 10.71
C PRO A 117 -12.16 -10.74 10.57
N SER A 118 -12.92 -9.71 10.21
CA SER A 118 -14.37 -9.83 9.95
C SER A 118 -14.76 -10.29 8.54
N ASP A 119 -13.84 -10.34 7.56
CA ASP A 119 -14.15 -10.86 6.21
C ASP A 119 -13.81 -12.35 6.04
N THR A 120 -13.27 -13.01 7.08
CA THR A 120 -12.89 -14.43 7.03
C THR A 120 -14.07 -15.37 7.35
N PHE A 121 -15.24 -14.82 7.68
CA PHE A 121 -16.47 -15.59 7.89
C PHE A 121 -17.46 -15.31 6.75
N ARG A 122 -17.46 -16.18 5.75
CA ARG A 122 -18.63 -16.43 4.90
C ARG A 122 -18.86 -17.92 4.79
#